data_AF-A0A849SMT2-F1
#
_entry.id   AF-A0A849SMT2-F1
#
_cell.length_a   1.000
_cell.length_b   1.000
_cell.length_c   1.000
_cell.angle_alpha   90.00
_cell.angle_beta   90.00
_cell.angle_gamma   90.00
#
_symmetry.space_group_name_H-M   'P 1'
#
loop_
_entity.id
_entity.type
_entity.pdbx_description
1 polymer ?
#
loop_
_entity_poly.entity_id
_entity_poly.type
_entity_poly.pdbx_seq_one_letter_code
_entity_poly.pdbx_strand_id
1 'polypeptide(L)'
;MRAVTSGATAAPQSTTTAVAARTQAAVAGLGKSSAIRKYDRFQFGLGQPEIDKGAKGPGASAIRPFSEGVKTEDINLDLSRILNVSPDVYQDRTAASGVFYYLPNSYHLRWAPEAGYDLKQLYSSAAQGQAGEVMMAARLDASVGPREERVAAGIVRDYAQRHGLVFTELRPLAIDSVAVSFASSLGIYEIPADKVAVHGLSDVLGQLDVAWVTSERTRDFILEALLQDIGVSGSVTFQPTGGALGPRQVDVRMLLADDQTFGAFEWRRGEPWRNQTAYPITLRYLHALRHHPGSPAVVHSWSLGETRIAPGGVVNWNAARVPAWLDGEVQRFWLDYTVDRNCKPCDQQVVSALTGGVTRNGSTQITFHTLTPLADLAAHELSVEVRSRFFDPEARAERVRTTILTRDGAEFTVGPLFIEERDASAASDSQPLFYYRLSAVLKDGQSLKGAQEWIPSAGLRVPIGLHQLEASLGSLPAR
;
A
#
# COMPACT_ATOMS: atom_id res chain seq x y z
N MET A 1 -9.61 -26.79 -45.02
CA MET A 1 -9.63 -25.74 -43.99
C MET A 1 -9.47 -26.41 -42.64
N ARG A 2 -8.32 -26.22 -41.99
CA ARG A 2 -7.99 -26.81 -40.68
C ARG A 2 -8.67 -26.02 -39.57
N ALA A 3 -9.39 -26.70 -38.70
CA ALA A 3 -9.91 -26.15 -37.46
C ALA A 3 -8.74 -25.84 -36.51
N VAL A 4 -8.69 -24.59 -36.02
CA VAL A 4 -7.78 -24.16 -34.97
C VAL A 4 -8.52 -24.36 -33.64
N THR A 5 -8.17 -25.41 -32.92
CA THR A 5 -8.54 -25.59 -31.52
C THR A 5 -7.64 -24.71 -30.65
N SER A 6 -8.18 -23.62 -30.10
CA SER A 6 -7.52 -22.83 -29.07
C SER A 6 -7.51 -23.60 -27.75
N GLY A 7 -6.36 -24.20 -27.42
CA GLY A 7 -6.11 -24.74 -26.10
C GLY A 7 -5.98 -23.58 -25.10
N ALA A 8 -6.99 -23.42 -24.25
CA ALA A 8 -6.85 -22.64 -23.03
C ALA A 8 -5.99 -23.46 -22.05
N THR A 9 -4.74 -23.05 -21.88
CA THR A 9 -3.82 -23.65 -20.90
C THR A 9 -4.32 -23.28 -19.50
N ALA A 10 -4.89 -24.24 -18.78
CA ALA A 10 -5.17 -24.10 -17.35
C ALA A 10 -3.83 -23.92 -16.60
N ALA A 11 -3.68 -22.80 -15.89
CA ALA A 11 -2.61 -22.65 -14.90
C ALA A 11 -2.88 -23.59 -13.70
N PRO A 12 -1.83 -24.10 -13.02
CA PRO A 12 -1.93 -25.33 -12.23
C PRO A 12 -2.50 -25.05 -10.84
N GLN A 13 -3.74 -25.48 -10.58
CA GLN A 13 -4.35 -25.45 -9.25
C GLN A 13 -3.53 -26.20 -8.18
N SER A 14 -2.63 -27.12 -8.57
CA SER A 14 -1.86 -27.97 -7.66
C SER A 14 -0.71 -27.28 -6.91
N THR A 15 -0.07 -26.26 -7.48
CA THR A 15 1.06 -25.56 -6.83
C THR A 15 0.60 -24.56 -5.77
N THR A 16 -0.51 -23.87 -6.01
CA THR A 16 -1.11 -22.94 -5.02
C THR A 16 -1.54 -23.68 -3.75
N THR A 17 -2.04 -24.93 -3.86
CA THR A 17 -2.38 -25.77 -2.70
C THR A 17 -1.17 -26.15 -1.87
N ALA A 18 -0.03 -26.45 -2.50
CA ALA A 18 1.21 -26.81 -1.81
C ALA A 18 1.77 -25.63 -0.99
N VAL A 19 1.74 -24.42 -1.55
CA VAL A 19 2.19 -23.22 -0.84
C VAL A 19 1.21 -22.80 0.25
N ALA A 20 -0.09 -22.93 0.03
CA ALA A 20 -1.09 -22.74 1.08
C ALA A 20 -0.85 -23.70 2.26
N ALA A 21 -0.58 -24.98 2.01
CA ALA A 21 -0.25 -25.93 3.09
C ALA A 21 1.04 -25.52 3.84
N ARG A 22 2.09 -25.13 3.12
CA ARG A 22 3.37 -24.73 3.72
C ARG A 22 3.26 -23.47 4.57
N THR A 23 2.46 -22.49 4.14
CA THR A 23 2.33 -21.19 4.81
C THR A 23 1.25 -21.15 5.89
N GLN A 24 0.50 -22.25 6.10
CA GLN A 24 -0.60 -22.31 7.05
C GLN A 24 -0.16 -21.99 8.49
N ALA A 25 1.04 -22.40 8.90
CA ALA A 25 1.58 -22.08 10.22
C ALA A 25 1.81 -20.56 10.40
N ALA A 26 2.28 -19.87 9.36
CA ALA A 26 2.54 -18.44 9.41
C ALA A 26 1.23 -17.66 9.53
N VAL A 27 0.20 -18.09 8.81
CA VAL A 27 -1.15 -17.54 8.92
C VAL A 27 -1.77 -17.83 10.29
N ALA A 28 -1.57 -19.02 10.86
CA ALA A 28 -2.01 -19.31 12.23
C ALA A 28 -1.37 -18.38 13.27
N GLY A 29 -0.14 -17.93 13.01
CA GLY A 29 0.57 -16.92 13.81
C GLY A 29 -0.07 -15.52 13.80
N LEU A 30 -0.93 -15.19 12.82
CA LEU A 30 -1.73 -13.96 12.79
C LEU A 30 -2.88 -13.96 13.81
N GLY A 31 -3.07 -15.08 14.53
CA GLY A 31 -4.19 -15.27 15.43
C GLY A 31 -5.51 -15.52 14.69
N LYS A 32 -6.51 -15.99 15.45
CA LYS A 32 -7.85 -16.26 14.92
C LYS A 32 -8.57 -14.93 14.67
N SER A 33 -8.99 -14.70 13.43
CA SER A 33 -10.07 -13.76 13.14
C SER A 33 -11.38 -14.53 13.11
N SER A 34 -12.36 -14.12 13.92
CA SER A 34 -13.72 -14.68 13.86
C SER A 34 -14.43 -14.35 12.54
N ALA A 35 -13.90 -13.39 11.79
CA ALA A 35 -14.46 -12.97 10.52
C ALA A 35 -13.99 -13.86 9.36
N ILE A 36 -12.73 -14.37 9.36
CA ILE A 36 -12.09 -15.01 8.20
C ILE A 36 -12.64 -16.42 7.90
N ARG A 37 -13.14 -16.61 6.67
CA ARG A 37 -13.58 -17.91 6.11
C ARG A 37 -12.56 -18.43 5.09
N LYS A 38 -12.53 -19.75 4.87
CA LYS A 38 -11.63 -20.36 3.88
C LYS A 38 -12.01 -19.93 2.46
N TYR A 39 -11.00 -19.57 1.69
CA TYR A 39 -11.14 -19.04 0.33
C TYR A 39 -11.84 -20.01 -0.66
N ASP A 40 -11.62 -21.31 -0.51
CA ASP A 40 -12.20 -22.37 -1.37
C ASP A 40 -13.70 -22.63 -1.15
N ARG A 41 -14.30 -22.01 -0.13
CA ARG A 41 -15.73 -22.17 0.24
C ARG A 41 -16.54 -20.88 0.11
N PHE A 42 -16.00 -19.90 -0.62
CA PHE A 42 -16.52 -18.55 -0.64
C PHE A 42 -17.45 -18.33 -1.85
N GLN A 43 -18.76 -18.25 -1.60
CA GLN A 43 -19.75 -17.78 -2.58
C GLN A 43 -20.65 -16.76 -1.86
N PHE A 44 -20.54 -15.48 -2.26
CA PHE A 44 -21.43 -14.40 -1.83
C PHE A 44 -22.29 -13.97 -3.02
N GLY A 45 -22.76 -14.95 -3.78
CA GLY A 45 -23.82 -14.73 -4.75
C GLY A 45 -25.11 -14.33 -4.03
N LEU A 46 -26.13 -13.97 -4.80
CA LEU A 46 -27.45 -13.67 -4.25
C LEU A 46 -28.01 -14.91 -3.55
N GLY A 47 -28.40 -14.76 -2.29
CA GLY A 47 -29.13 -15.76 -1.54
C GLY A 47 -30.56 -15.92 -2.03
N GLN A 48 -31.17 -17.07 -1.75
CA GLN A 48 -32.55 -17.37 -2.17
C GLN A 48 -33.57 -16.28 -1.75
N PRO A 49 -33.56 -15.74 -0.51
CA PRO A 49 -34.51 -14.70 -0.12
C PRO A 49 -34.43 -13.41 -0.95
N GLU A 50 -33.28 -13.15 -1.59
CA GLU A 50 -33.02 -11.94 -2.37
C GLU A 50 -33.48 -12.14 -3.82
N ILE A 51 -33.21 -13.33 -4.35
CA ILE A 51 -33.76 -13.79 -5.62
C ILE A 51 -35.29 -13.77 -5.57
N ASP A 52 -35.87 -14.24 -4.46
CA ASP A 52 -37.33 -14.24 -4.25
C ASP A 52 -37.91 -12.81 -4.20
N LYS A 53 -37.12 -11.83 -3.77
CA LYS A 53 -37.46 -10.38 -3.81
C LYS A 53 -37.13 -9.72 -5.17
N GLY A 54 -36.66 -10.49 -6.14
CA GLY A 54 -36.41 -10.04 -7.50
C GLY A 54 -35.02 -9.44 -7.77
N ALA A 55 -34.08 -9.55 -6.82
CA ALA A 55 -32.70 -9.12 -7.04
C ALA A 55 -32.04 -9.94 -8.16
N LYS A 56 -31.32 -9.27 -9.05
CA LYS A 56 -30.62 -9.90 -10.20
C LYS A 56 -29.13 -9.58 -10.27
N GLY A 57 -28.61 -8.92 -9.24
CA GLY A 57 -27.21 -8.55 -9.11
C GLY A 57 -26.97 -7.12 -9.58
N PRO A 58 -25.73 -6.63 -9.44
CA PRO A 58 -25.37 -5.26 -9.77
C PRO A 58 -25.58 -4.97 -11.26
N GLY A 59 -26.15 -3.80 -11.55
CA GLY A 59 -26.22 -3.21 -12.88
C GLY A 59 -24.84 -2.74 -13.37
N ALA A 60 -24.74 -2.48 -14.69
CA ALA A 60 -23.49 -2.09 -15.32
C ALA A 60 -23.05 -0.64 -15.00
N SER A 61 -24.00 0.22 -14.60
CA SER A 61 -23.79 1.64 -14.36
C SER A 61 -23.56 1.93 -12.89
N ALA A 62 -22.49 2.67 -12.59
CA ALA A 62 -22.22 3.19 -11.26
C ALA A 62 -22.96 4.52 -11.03
N ILE A 63 -23.36 4.75 -9.78
CA ILE A 63 -23.74 6.05 -9.24
C ILE A 63 -22.66 6.53 -8.26
N ARG A 64 -22.57 7.84 -8.02
CA ARG A 64 -21.54 8.46 -7.16
C ARG A 64 -22.15 9.25 -5.99
N PRO A 65 -22.82 8.56 -5.05
CA PRO A 65 -23.60 9.22 -4.00
C PRO A 65 -22.73 10.04 -3.04
N PHE A 66 -21.46 9.69 -2.87
CA PHE A 66 -20.53 10.39 -1.98
C PHE A 66 -19.97 11.69 -2.56
N SER A 67 -19.97 11.85 -3.89
CA SER A 67 -19.54 13.08 -4.55
C SER A 67 -20.67 14.09 -4.68
N GLU A 68 -21.90 13.63 -4.91
CA GLU A 68 -23.07 14.49 -5.10
C GLU A 68 -23.83 14.77 -3.79
N GLY A 69 -23.71 13.89 -2.80
CA GLY A 69 -24.52 13.91 -1.58
C GLY A 69 -23.89 14.53 -0.35
N VAL A 70 -22.64 15.00 -0.45
CA VAL A 70 -21.85 15.47 0.68
C VAL A 70 -21.42 16.91 0.46
N LYS A 71 -21.70 17.76 1.45
CA LYS A 71 -21.15 19.12 1.52
C LYS A 71 -19.92 19.10 2.40
N THR A 72 -18.78 19.45 1.83
CA THR A 72 -17.56 19.73 2.57
C THR A 72 -17.35 21.24 2.60
N GLU A 73 -16.79 21.76 3.68
CA GLU A 73 -16.14 23.09 3.65
C GLU A 73 -14.96 23.03 2.64
N ASP A 74 -14.33 24.15 2.24
CA ASP A 74 -13.31 24.28 1.16
C ASP A 74 -11.97 23.51 1.38
N ILE A 75 -12.03 22.38 2.08
CA ILE A 75 -11.02 21.36 2.20
C ILE A 75 -11.41 20.21 1.26
N ASN A 76 -10.57 19.93 0.27
CA ASN A 76 -10.79 18.89 -0.73
C ASN A 76 -10.77 17.48 -0.09
N LEU A 77 -11.85 17.11 0.60
CA LEU A 77 -12.00 15.89 1.38
C LEU A 77 -12.73 14.82 0.56
N ASP A 78 -12.13 13.65 0.46
CA ASP A 78 -12.73 12.48 -0.17
C ASP A 78 -13.37 11.56 0.88
N LEU A 79 -14.71 11.58 0.97
CA LEU A 79 -15.44 10.77 1.95
C LEU A 79 -15.34 9.27 1.69
N SER A 80 -15.09 8.84 0.45
CA SER A 80 -14.92 7.43 0.10
C SER A 80 -13.74 6.79 0.84
N ARG A 81 -12.65 7.56 1.01
CA ARG A 81 -11.47 7.16 1.80
C ARG A 81 -11.71 7.15 3.31
N ILE A 82 -12.65 7.96 3.80
CA ILE A 82 -12.97 8.00 5.24
C ILE A 82 -13.88 6.85 5.65
N LEU A 83 -14.85 6.51 4.79
CA LEU A 83 -15.74 5.38 4.99
C LEU A 83 -15.12 4.05 4.53
N ASN A 84 -13.99 4.12 3.83
CA ASN A 84 -13.37 3.00 3.11
C ASN A 84 -14.33 2.27 2.16
N VAL A 85 -15.33 2.98 1.65
CA VAL A 85 -16.32 2.48 0.68
C VAL A 85 -16.02 3.13 -0.65
N SER A 86 -15.97 2.34 -1.72
CA SER A 86 -15.73 2.80 -3.08
C SER A 86 -16.66 3.97 -3.46
N PRO A 87 -16.17 5.00 -4.17
CA PRO A 87 -17.01 6.09 -4.63
C PRO A 87 -18.13 5.63 -5.59
N ASP A 88 -17.92 4.51 -6.27
CA ASP A 88 -18.87 3.92 -7.21
C ASP A 88 -19.77 2.90 -6.49
N VAL A 89 -21.07 3.18 -6.48
CA VAL A 89 -22.12 2.29 -5.96
C VAL A 89 -22.98 1.81 -7.13
N TYR A 90 -23.42 0.55 -7.12
CA TYR A 90 -24.14 -0.05 -8.23
C TYR A 90 -25.57 -0.38 -7.84
N GLN A 91 -26.56 0.12 -8.57
CA GLN A 91 -27.94 -0.29 -8.37
C GLN A 91 -28.15 -1.72 -8.87
N ASP A 92 -29.05 -2.49 -8.25
CA ASP A 92 -29.48 -3.78 -8.80
C ASP A 92 -30.11 -3.63 -10.19
N ARG A 93 -29.91 -4.64 -11.04
CA ARG A 93 -30.52 -4.69 -12.38
C ARG A 93 -32.05 -4.60 -12.33
N THR A 94 -32.67 -5.08 -11.26
CA THR A 94 -34.09 -4.86 -10.98
C THR A 94 -34.23 -3.62 -10.11
N ALA A 95 -34.45 -2.45 -10.72
CA ALA A 95 -34.58 -1.18 -10.00
C ALA A 95 -35.65 -1.21 -8.88
N ALA A 96 -36.73 -1.99 -9.06
CA ALA A 96 -37.79 -2.15 -8.08
C ALA A 96 -37.37 -2.89 -6.80
N SER A 97 -36.26 -3.64 -6.83
CA SER A 97 -35.71 -4.31 -5.63
C SER A 97 -35.18 -3.33 -4.59
N GLY A 98 -34.80 -2.12 -5.02
CA GLY A 98 -34.19 -1.09 -4.18
C GLY A 98 -32.83 -1.46 -3.59
N VAL A 99 -32.18 -2.51 -4.06
CA VAL A 99 -30.87 -2.96 -3.57
C VAL A 99 -29.75 -2.19 -4.27
N PHE A 100 -28.76 -1.76 -3.50
CA PHE A 100 -27.52 -1.14 -3.98
C PHE A 100 -26.30 -1.90 -3.47
N TYR A 101 -25.27 -2.00 -4.31
CA TYR A 101 -24.06 -2.77 -4.06
C TYR A 101 -22.85 -1.85 -3.97
N TYR A 102 -21.96 -2.13 -3.02
CA TYR A 102 -20.70 -1.39 -2.86
C TYR A 102 -19.49 -2.32 -2.76
N LEU A 103 -18.32 -1.75 -3.06
CA LEU A 103 -17.00 -2.35 -2.88
C LEU A 103 -16.22 -1.57 -1.81
N PRO A 104 -15.18 -2.14 -1.20
CA PRO A 104 -14.30 -1.37 -0.35
C PRO A 104 -13.47 -0.43 -1.24
N ASN A 105 -12.95 0.64 -0.65
CA ASN A 105 -12.08 1.55 -1.39
C ASN A 105 -10.71 0.90 -1.68
N SER A 106 -10.14 0.21 -0.69
CA SER A 106 -8.81 -0.40 -0.75
C SER A 106 -8.59 -1.35 0.43
N TYR A 107 -7.58 -2.22 0.34
CA TYR A 107 -7.10 -3.06 1.44
C TYR A 107 -5.73 -2.60 1.92
N HIS A 108 -5.55 -2.53 3.23
CA HIS A 108 -4.31 -2.10 3.86
C HIS A 108 -3.79 -3.14 4.85
N LEU A 109 -2.51 -3.07 5.20
CA LEU A 109 -1.96 -3.90 6.27
C LEU A 109 -2.75 -3.64 7.55
N ARG A 110 -3.28 -4.70 8.18
CA ARG A 110 -4.03 -4.53 9.42
C ARG A 110 -3.08 -4.16 10.56
N TRP A 111 -3.45 -3.13 11.31
CA TRP A 111 -2.79 -2.72 12.54
C TRP A 111 -3.81 -2.49 13.65
N ALA A 112 -3.46 -2.85 14.88
CA ALA A 112 -4.24 -2.51 16.06
C ALA A 112 -3.32 -2.00 17.19
N PRO A 113 -3.74 -0.99 17.96
CA PRO A 113 -2.90 -0.40 19.02
C PRO A 113 -2.27 -1.40 19.99
N GLU A 114 -3.04 -2.40 20.41
CA GLU A 114 -2.60 -3.39 21.40
C GLU A 114 -1.86 -4.60 20.78
N ALA A 115 -2.12 -4.90 19.49
CA ALA A 115 -1.58 -6.09 18.82
C ALA A 115 -0.40 -5.77 17.88
N GLY A 116 -0.22 -4.50 17.51
CA GLY A 116 0.71 -4.07 16.48
C GLY A 116 0.22 -4.43 15.07
N TYR A 117 1.17 -4.68 14.17
CA TYR A 117 0.88 -5.08 12.79
C TYR A 117 0.58 -6.58 12.72
N ASP A 118 -0.44 -6.94 11.94
CA ASP A 118 -0.71 -8.33 11.56
C ASP A 118 0.20 -8.73 10.38
N LEU A 119 1.50 -8.72 10.64
CA LEU A 119 2.55 -9.24 9.76
C LEU A 119 3.41 -10.21 10.57
N LYS A 120 3.54 -11.44 10.07
CA LYS A 120 4.24 -12.54 10.74
C LYS A 120 5.26 -13.18 9.82
N GLN A 121 6.31 -13.68 10.46
CA GLN A 121 7.42 -14.36 9.81
C GLN A 121 7.68 -15.65 10.57
N LEU A 122 7.81 -16.76 9.85
CA LEU A 122 8.24 -18.04 10.41
C LEU A 122 9.44 -18.54 9.62
N TYR A 123 10.49 -18.91 10.34
CA TYR A 123 11.70 -19.48 9.78
C TYR A 123 11.55 -21.00 9.72
N SER A 124 11.76 -21.57 8.55
CA SER A 124 11.93 -23.02 8.43
C SER A 124 13.38 -23.39 8.74
N SER A 125 13.57 -24.53 9.42
CA SER A 125 14.91 -25.07 9.66
C SER A 125 15.55 -25.45 8.32
N ALA A 126 16.70 -24.86 8.01
CA ALA A 126 17.50 -25.23 6.85
C ALA A 126 17.88 -26.72 6.91
N ALA A 127 17.57 -27.49 5.86
CA ALA A 127 18.20 -28.79 5.66
C ALA A 127 19.68 -28.58 5.30
N GLN A 128 20.55 -29.53 5.65
CA GLN A 128 22.00 -29.44 5.39
C GLN A 128 22.28 -29.02 3.93
N GLY A 129 22.87 -27.82 3.75
CA GLY A 129 23.29 -27.29 2.46
C GLY A 129 22.26 -26.45 1.70
N GLN A 130 21.06 -26.19 2.25
CA GLN A 130 20.09 -25.24 1.66
C GLN A 130 19.94 -23.99 2.52
N ALA A 131 19.76 -22.83 1.88
CA ALA A 131 19.41 -21.61 2.59
C ALA A 131 18.02 -21.75 3.24
N GLY A 132 17.87 -21.27 4.48
CA GLY A 132 16.58 -21.31 5.19
C GLY A 132 15.52 -20.51 4.43
N GLU A 133 14.31 -21.07 4.31
CA GLU A 133 13.17 -20.34 3.78
C GLU A 133 12.42 -19.65 4.92
N VAL A 134 11.93 -18.45 4.61
CA VAL A 134 11.07 -17.65 5.48
C VAL A 134 9.66 -17.64 4.90
N MET A 135 8.69 -18.03 5.72
CA MET A 135 7.27 -17.89 5.42
C MET A 135 6.82 -16.55 5.98
N MET A 136 6.30 -15.68 5.11
CA MET A 136 5.70 -14.42 5.52
C MET A 136 4.19 -14.53 5.40
N ALA A 137 3.46 -13.93 6.34
CA ALA A 137 2.02 -13.84 6.31
C ALA A 137 1.56 -12.45 6.75
N ALA A 138 0.60 -11.88 6.05
CA ALA A 138 0.00 -10.59 6.36
C ALA A 138 -1.53 -10.73 6.38
N ARG A 139 -2.16 -10.07 7.36
CA ARG A 139 -3.60 -9.80 7.31
C ARG A 139 -3.83 -8.41 6.79
N LEU A 140 -4.69 -8.32 5.80
CA LEU A 140 -5.13 -7.07 5.23
C LEU A 140 -6.55 -6.78 5.69
N ASP A 141 -6.89 -5.50 5.82
CA ASP A 141 -8.20 -5.03 6.23
C ASP A 141 -8.65 -3.91 5.29
N ALA A 142 -9.88 -4.00 4.80
CA ALA A 142 -10.52 -2.93 4.03
C ALA A 142 -11.19 -1.88 4.93
N SER A 143 -11.23 -2.11 6.25
CA SER A 143 -11.65 -1.15 7.26
C SER A 143 -13.07 -0.60 7.05
N VAL A 144 -13.96 -1.43 6.51
CA VAL A 144 -15.40 -1.15 6.41
C VAL A 144 -16.12 -1.82 7.58
N GLY A 145 -16.37 -1.04 8.64
CA GLY A 145 -17.10 -1.50 9.81
C GLY A 145 -18.61 -1.27 9.73
N PRO A 146 -19.40 -1.83 10.66
CA PRO A 146 -20.85 -1.60 10.73
C PRO A 146 -21.27 -0.13 10.92
N ARG A 147 -20.35 0.74 11.36
CA ARG A 147 -20.62 2.19 11.43
C ARG A 147 -20.51 2.81 10.04
N GLU A 148 -19.42 2.52 9.33
CA GLU A 148 -19.17 2.98 7.96
C GLU A 148 -20.29 2.54 7.02
N GLU A 149 -20.72 1.28 7.11
CA GLU A 149 -21.85 0.75 6.33
C GLU A 149 -23.15 1.50 6.59
N ARG A 150 -23.47 1.78 7.86
CA ARG A 150 -24.70 2.52 8.21
C ARG A 150 -24.69 3.94 7.67
N VAL A 151 -23.55 4.62 7.77
CA VAL A 151 -23.38 5.98 7.23
C VAL A 151 -23.48 5.96 5.71
N ALA A 152 -22.79 5.03 5.05
CA ALA A 152 -22.84 4.88 3.59
C ALA A 152 -24.27 4.59 3.12
N ALA A 153 -24.99 3.69 3.79
CA ALA A 153 -26.39 3.37 3.48
C ALA A 153 -27.30 4.59 3.62
N GLY A 154 -27.08 5.44 4.63
CA GLY A 154 -27.80 6.70 4.80
C GLY A 154 -27.59 7.66 3.61
N ILE A 155 -26.33 7.83 3.18
CA ILE A 155 -25.99 8.71 2.05
C ILE A 155 -26.58 8.18 0.73
N VAL A 156 -26.50 6.87 0.49
CA VAL A 156 -27.08 6.21 -0.69
C VAL A 156 -28.61 6.34 -0.70
N ARG A 157 -29.26 6.19 0.47
CA ARG A 157 -30.72 6.37 0.59
C ARG A 157 -31.14 7.78 0.21
N ASP A 158 -30.45 8.80 0.71
CA ASP A 158 -30.77 10.19 0.38
C ASP A 158 -30.52 10.52 -1.09
N TYR A 159 -29.45 9.95 -1.67
CA TYR A 159 -29.22 10.00 -3.10
C TYR A 159 -30.40 9.38 -3.87
N ALA A 160 -30.80 8.16 -3.53
CA ALA A 160 -31.92 7.48 -4.16
C ALA A 160 -33.21 8.32 -4.09
N GLN A 161 -33.52 8.88 -2.92
CA GLN A 161 -34.69 9.73 -2.73
C GLN A 161 -34.67 10.98 -3.63
N ARG A 162 -33.54 11.69 -3.73
CA ARG A 162 -33.40 12.87 -4.59
C ARG A 162 -33.57 12.56 -6.07
N HIS A 163 -33.20 11.35 -6.48
CA HIS A 163 -33.25 10.90 -7.87
C HIS A 163 -34.50 10.05 -8.18
N GLY A 164 -35.46 9.95 -7.25
CA GLY A 164 -36.70 9.18 -7.46
C GLY A 164 -36.48 7.66 -7.59
N LEU A 165 -35.39 7.13 -7.04
CA LEU A 165 -35.05 5.71 -7.03
C LEU A 165 -35.61 5.03 -5.76
N VAL A 166 -35.96 3.76 -5.88
CA VAL A 166 -36.35 2.92 -4.73
C VAL A 166 -35.08 2.54 -3.96
N PHE A 167 -35.09 2.70 -2.63
CA PHE A 167 -34.03 2.22 -1.75
C PHE A 167 -34.60 1.26 -0.71
N THR A 168 -33.96 0.10 -0.57
CA THR A 168 -34.26 -0.92 0.44
C THR A 168 -33.03 -1.19 1.28
N GLU A 169 -31.87 -1.44 0.66
CA GLU A 169 -30.63 -1.72 1.38
C GLU A 169 -29.38 -1.36 0.57
N LEU A 170 -28.29 -1.06 1.28
CA LEU A 170 -26.93 -1.01 0.76
C LEU A 170 -26.21 -2.26 1.26
N ARG A 171 -25.54 -2.99 0.38
CA ARG A 171 -24.88 -4.26 0.71
C ARG A 171 -23.55 -4.44 -0.01
N PRO A 172 -22.68 -5.32 0.50
CA PRO A 172 -21.50 -5.74 -0.23
C PRO A 172 -21.83 -6.26 -1.62
N LEU A 173 -20.93 -6.02 -2.58
CA LEU A 173 -21.07 -6.53 -3.95
C LEU A 173 -21.29 -8.04 -3.93
N ALA A 174 -22.34 -8.49 -4.60
CA ALA A 174 -22.55 -9.92 -4.83
C ALA A 174 -21.51 -10.41 -5.84
N ILE A 175 -20.74 -11.45 -5.47
CA ILE A 175 -19.64 -11.96 -6.29
C ILE A 175 -19.77 -13.48 -6.51
N ASP A 176 -19.39 -13.89 -7.72
CA ASP A 176 -19.28 -15.29 -8.12
C ASP A 176 -17.89 -15.84 -7.83
N SER A 177 -16.87 -15.00 -7.99
CA SER A 177 -15.48 -15.34 -7.68
C SER A 177 -14.66 -14.10 -7.32
N VAL A 178 -13.50 -14.34 -6.72
CA VAL A 178 -12.50 -13.32 -6.38
C VAL A 178 -11.14 -13.85 -6.78
N ALA A 179 -10.27 -13.02 -7.34
CA ALA A 179 -8.87 -13.32 -7.62
C ALA A 179 -8.00 -12.29 -6.95
N VAL A 180 -6.89 -12.71 -6.36
CA VAL A 180 -5.95 -11.79 -5.70
C VAL A 180 -4.60 -11.91 -6.39
N SER A 181 -4.01 -10.77 -6.72
CA SER A 181 -2.71 -10.71 -7.37
C SER A 181 -1.78 -9.76 -6.64
N PHE A 182 -0.67 -10.33 -6.17
CA PHE A 182 0.52 -9.58 -5.74
C PHE A 182 1.68 -9.77 -6.72
N ALA A 183 1.48 -10.51 -7.82
CA ALA A 183 2.55 -11.05 -8.64
C ALA A 183 3.42 -9.96 -9.31
N SER A 184 2.84 -8.80 -9.63
CA SER A 184 3.60 -7.67 -10.17
C SER A 184 4.54 -7.04 -9.14
N SER A 185 4.08 -6.85 -7.89
CA SER A 185 4.91 -6.29 -6.82
C SER A 185 5.89 -7.32 -6.26
N LEU A 186 5.40 -8.51 -5.87
CA LEU A 186 6.22 -9.61 -5.37
C LEU A 186 7.19 -10.18 -6.42
N GLY A 187 6.87 -10.05 -7.71
CA GLY A 187 7.78 -10.38 -8.81
C GLY A 187 9.04 -9.52 -8.85
N ILE A 188 9.00 -8.26 -8.36
CA ILE A 188 10.20 -7.41 -8.20
C ILE A 188 11.20 -8.05 -7.23
N TYR A 189 10.68 -8.83 -6.28
CA TYR A 189 11.42 -9.58 -5.26
C TYR A 189 11.71 -11.02 -5.70
N GLU A 190 11.47 -11.37 -6.98
CA GLU A 190 11.61 -12.73 -7.52
C GLU A 190 10.78 -13.79 -6.77
N ILE A 191 9.63 -13.36 -6.22
CA ILE A 191 8.64 -14.29 -5.65
C ILE A 191 7.61 -14.56 -6.75
N PRO A 192 7.70 -15.72 -7.43
CA PRO A 192 6.74 -16.08 -8.47
C PRO A 192 5.34 -16.30 -7.88
N ALA A 193 4.33 -16.17 -8.72
CA ALA A 193 2.92 -16.25 -8.30
C ALA A 193 2.56 -17.59 -7.63
N ASP A 194 3.24 -18.68 -7.99
CA ASP A 194 3.06 -20.00 -7.37
C ASP A 194 3.63 -20.09 -5.95
N LYS A 195 4.43 -19.11 -5.50
CA LYS A 195 4.90 -18.94 -4.12
C LYS A 195 4.03 -18.02 -3.27
N VAL A 196 2.89 -17.57 -3.79
CA VAL A 196 1.91 -16.75 -3.07
C VAL A 196 0.65 -17.56 -2.83
N ALA A 197 0.14 -17.55 -1.60
CA ALA A 197 -1.09 -18.21 -1.21
C ALA A 197 -2.04 -17.22 -0.53
N VAL A 198 -3.30 -17.28 -0.94
CA VAL A 198 -4.40 -16.57 -0.30
C VAL A 198 -5.15 -17.59 0.55
N HIS A 199 -5.24 -17.34 1.86
CA HIS A 199 -5.75 -18.33 2.82
C HIS A 199 -7.22 -18.14 3.17
N GLY A 200 -7.70 -16.90 3.12
CA GLY A 200 -9.08 -16.62 3.48
C GLY A 200 -9.48 -15.19 3.23
N LEU A 201 -10.79 -15.02 3.08
CA LEU A 201 -11.49 -13.75 3.07
C LEU A 201 -12.55 -13.84 4.17
N SER A 202 -12.81 -12.80 4.94
CA SER A 202 -13.85 -12.86 5.98
C SER A 202 -15.27 -12.87 5.44
N ASP A 203 -15.49 -11.86 4.64
CA ASP A 203 -16.65 -11.47 3.87
C ASP A 203 -16.06 -10.67 2.70
N VAL A 204 -16.86 -10.37 1.67
CA VAL A 204 -16.37 -9.74 0.44
C VAL A 204 -15.54 -8.46 0.69
N LEU A 205 -15.60 -7.85 1.88
CA LEU A 205 -15.08 -6.51 2.15
C LEU A 205 -14.27 -6.32 3.44
N GLY A 206 -14.09 -7.33 4.27
CA GLY A 206 -13.44 -7.14 5.58
C GLY A 206 -11.95 -7.39 5.51
N GLN A 207 -11.54 -8.65 5.64
CA GLN A 207 -10.16 -9.05 5.84
C GLN A 207 -9.71 -10.09 4.83
N LEU A 208 -8.43 -10.01 4.45
CA LEU A 208 -7.77 -10.91 3.52
C LEU A 208 -6.45 -11.41 4.13
N ASP A 209 -6.30 -12.73 4.29
CA ASP A 209 -5.04 -13.33 4.74
C ASP A 209 -4.23 -13.80 3.53
N VAL A 210 -3.01 -13.25 3.41
CA VAL A 210 -2.06 -13.55 2.32
C VAL A 210 -0.77 -14.04 2.92
N ALA A 211 -0.17 -15.06 2.31
CA ALA A 211 1.13 -15.55 2.71
C ALA A 211 1.99 -15.89 1.50
N TRP A 212 3.30 -15.83 1.69
CA TRP A 212 4.26 -16.19 0.66
C TRP A 212 5.52 -16.81 1.27
N VAL A 213 6.25 -17.56 0.44
CA VAL A 213 7.53 -18.17 0.82
C VAL A 213 8.66 -17.44 0.12
N THR A 214 9.69 -17.07 0.88
CA THR A 214 10.84 -16.32 0.39
C THR A 214 12.13 -16.73 1.11
N SER A 215 13.28 -16.16 0.73
CA SER A 215 14.55 -16.33 1.44
C SER A 215 14.71 -15.30 2.56
N GLU A 216 15.61 -15.52 3.51
CA GLU A 216 15.90 -14.55 4.59
C GLU A 216 16.29 -13.17 4.06
N ARG A 217 17.09 -13.12 3.00
CA ARG A 217 17.57 -11.86 2.40
C ARG A 217 16.46 -11.14 1.62
N THR A 218 15.63 -11.87 0.88
CA THR A 218 14.46 -11.27 0.21
C THR A 218 13.41 -10.80 1.22
N ARG A 219 13.25 -11.49 2.35
CA ARG A 219 12.43 -10.99 3.47
C ARG A 219 12.96 -9.64 3.96
N ASP A 220 14.26 -9.50 4.18
CA ASP A 220 14.84 -8.24 4.68
C ASP A 220 14.58 -7.09 3.68
N PHE A 221 14.66 -7.39 2.37
CA PHE A 221 14.29 -6.45 1.31
C PHE A 221 12.81 -6.04 1.38
N ILE A 222 11.90 -6.99 1.56
CA ILE A 222 10.47 -6.69 1.70
C ILE A 222 10.23 -5.82 2.91
N LEU A 223 10.81 -6.16 4.07
CA LEU A 223 10.62 -5.35 5.27
C LEU A 223 11.17 -3.93 5.12
N GLU A 224 12.27 -3.74 4.39
CA GLU A 224 12.77 -2.40 4.06
C GLU A 224 11.82 -1.65 3.11
N ALA A 225 11.32 -2.33 2.09
CA ALA A 225 10.35 -1.75 1.17
C ALA A 225 9.04 -1.35 1.86
N LEU A 226 8.60 -2.11 2.88
CA LEU A 226 7.42 -1.79 3.69
C LEU A 226 7.60 -0.54 4.57
N LEU A 227 8.83 -0.17 4.93
CA LEU A 227 9.13 1.08 5.64
C LEU A 227 9.14 2.29 4.70
N GLN A 228 9.56 2.07 3.45
CA GLN A 228 9.64 3.10 2.42
C GLN A 228 8.30 3.24 1.68
N ASP A 229 8.08 4.32 0.93
CA ASP A 229 6.83 4.57 0.17
C ASP A 229 6.60 3.57 -1.00
N ILE A 230 7.49 2.59 -1.15
CA ILE A 230 7.42 1.51 -2.15
C ILE A 230 6.36 0.48 -1.73
N GLY A 231 6.47 -0.04 -0.50
CA GLY A 231 5.56 -1.05 0.06
C GLY A 231 5.54 -2.37 -0.73
N VAL A 232 4.51 -3.17 -0.43
CA VAL A 232 4.06 -4.26 -1.31
C VAL A 232 2.65 -3.94 -1.78
N SER A 233 2.46 -3.85 -3.09
CA SER A 233 1.17 -3.54 -3.71
C SER A 233 0.56 -4.77 -4.37
N GLY A 234 -0.76 -4.74 -4.53
CA GLY A 234 -1.49 -5.81 -5.17
C GLY A 234 -2.88 -5.36 -5.56
N SER A 235 -3.69 -6.31 -5.99
CA SER A 235 -5.08 -6.08 -6.34
C SER A 235 -5.95 -7.26 -5.98
N VAL A 236 -7.19 -6.96 -5.64
CA VAL A 236 -8.28 -7.93 -5.50
C VAL A 236 -9.25 -7.68 -6.65
N THR A 237 -9.39 -8.65 -7.53
CA THR A 237 -10.36 -8.63 -8.64
C THR A 237 -11.59 -9.43 -8.25
N PHE A 238 -12.73 -8.75 -8.16
CA PHE A 238 -14.04 -9.32 -7.91
C PHE A 238 -14.76 -9.58 -9.23
N GLN A 239 -15.31 -10.79 -9.38
CA GLN A 239 -16.21 -11.13 -10.47
C GLN A 239 -17.66 -11.01 -9.97
N PRO A 240 -18.41 -9.97 -10.37
CA PRO A 240 -19.74 -9.73 -9.83
C PRO A 240 -20.76 -10.76 -10.35
N THR A 241 -21.74 -11.10 -9.51
CA THR A 241 -22.82 -12.03 -9.86
C THR A 241 -23.73 -11.44 -10.95
N GLY A 242 -24.21 -12.31 -11.85
CA GLY A 242 -25.24 -11.97 -12.82
C GLY A 242 -24.73 -11.32 -14.13
N GLY A 243 -23.42 -11.14 -14.26
CA GLY A 243 -22.72 -10.88 -15.53
C GLY A 243 -22.93 -9.52 -16.20
N ALA A 244 -23.78 -8.65 -15.65
CA ALA A 244 -23.99 -7.30 -16.21
C ALA A 244 -22.84 -6.34 -15.85
N LEU A 245 -22.29 -6.47 -14.65
CA LEU A 245 -21.11 -5.75 -14.22
C LEU A 245 -19.86 -6.59 -14.49
N GLY A 246 -18.94 -6.06 -15.29
CA GLY A 246 -17.64 -6.70 -15.54
C GLY A 246 -16.75 -6.76 -14.28
N PRO A 247 -15.58 -7.41 -14.37
CA PRO A 247 -14.64 -7.54 -13.25
C PRO A 247 -14.33 -6.18 -12.60
N ARG A 248 -14.23 -6.14 -11.28
CA ARG A 248 -13.92 -4.94 -10.51
C ARG A 248 -12.66 -5.14 -9.71
N GLN A 249 -11.74 -4.18 -9.81
CA GLN A 249 -10.46 -4.22 -9.12
C GLN A 249 -10.50 -3.28 -7.92
N VAL A 250 -9.97 -3.76 -6.79
CA VAL A 250 -9.73 -2.99 -5.57
C VAL A 250 -8.26 -3.12 -5.23
N ASP A 251 -7.62 -1.98 -4.94
CA ASP A 251 -6.18 -1.95 -4.71
C ASP A 251 -5.82 -2.47 -3.32
N VAL A 252 -4.64 -3.10 -3.24
CA VAL A 252 -4.02 -3.53 -2.00
C VAL A 252 -2.72 -2.77 -1.82
N ARG A 253 -2.49 -2.23 -0.62
CA ARG A 253 -1.23 -1.58 -0.27
C ARG A 253 -0.77 -1.96 1.13
N MET A 254 0.39 -2.57 1.22
CA MET A 254 1.06 -2.87 2.48
C MET A 254 2.19 -1.87 2.73
N LEU A 255 2.06 -1.09 3.80
CA LEU A 255 3.06 -0.16 4.30
C LEU A 255 3.02 -0.17 5.83
N LEU A 256 4.16 0.07 6.46
CA LEU A 256 4.27 0.17 7.93
C LEU A 256 3.98 1.60 8.40
N ALA A 257 4.54 2.62 7.75
CA ALA A 257 4.39 4.02 8.11
C ALA A 257 3.31 4.73 7.26
N ASP A 258 2.06 4.28 7.36
CA ASP A 258 0.98 4.74 6.49
C ASP A 258 -0.32 5.02 7.25
N ASP A 259 -1.00 6.12 6.89
CA ASP A 259 -2.25 6.57 7.51
C ASP A 259 -3.39 5.58 7.25
N GLN A 260 -3.40 4.90 6.11
CA GLN A 260 -4.44 3.92 5.80
C GLN A 260 -4.22 2.60 6.56
N THR A 261 -2.96 2.25 6.86
CA THR A 261 -2.62 1.13 7.75
C THR A 261 -3.10 1.38 9.18
N PHE A 262 -2.91 2.60 9.70
CA PHE A 262 -3.36 2.95 11.06
C PHE A 262 -4.86 3.29 11.12
N GLY A 263 -5.45 3.68 10.00
CA GLY A 263 -6.85 4.06 9.89
C GLY A 263 -7.15 5.42 10.54
N ALA A 264 -8.41 5.83 10.48
CA ALA A 264 -8.83 7.10 11.06
C ALA A 264 -9.06 6.97 12.58
N PHE A 265 -8.41 7.82 13.36
CA PHE A 265 -8.57 7.85 14.82
C PHE A 265 -9.87 8.54 15.22
N GLU A 266 -10.66 7.89 16.08
CA GLU A 266 -11.84 8.50 16.67
C GLU A 266 -11.44 9.58 17.68
N TRP A 267 -12.15 10.69 17.65
CA TRP A 267 -12.07 11.73 18.69
C TRP A 267 -13.31 11.67 19.58
N ARG A 268 -13.09 11.84 20.89
CA ARG A 268 -14.16 11.89 21.89
C ARG A 268 -14.03 13.15 22.72
N ARG A 269 -15.15 13.84 22.92
CA ARG A 269 -15.18 15.06 23.72
C ARG A 269 -14.80 14.76 25.17
N GLY A 270 -13.91 15.58 25.73
CA GLY A 270 -13.51 15.50 27.14
C GLY A 270 -12.47 14.42 27.43
N GLU A 271 -12.09 13.61 26.45
CA GLU A 271 -11.03 12.62 26.59
C GLU A 271 -9.74 13.14 25.95
N PRO A 272 -8.58 13.00 26.62
CA PRO A 272 -7.30 13.23 25.97
C PRO A 272 -7.11 12.19 24.88
N TRP A 273 -6.54 12.60 23.74
CA TRP A 273 -6.19 11.66 22.68
C TRP A 273 -4.70 11.33 22.76
N ARG A 274 -4.33 10.07 22.54
CA ARG A 274 -2.95 9.60 22.56
C ARG A 274 -2.55 9.08 21.19
N ASN A 275 -1.37 9.46 20.72
CA ASN A 275 -0.77 8.81 19.55
C ASN A 275 -0.36 7.38 19.92
N GLN A 276 -1.13 6.40 19.45
CA GLN A 276 -0.89 4.99 19.68
C GLN A 276 0.02 4.36 18.63
N THR A 277 0.33 5.07 17.54
CA THR A 277 1.19 4.55 16.48
C THR A 277 2.64 4.49 16.95
N ALA A 278 3.45 3.68 16.26
CA ALA A 278 4.89 3.63 16.46
C ALA A 278 5.63 4.85 15.89
N TYR A 279 4.93 5.74 15.19
CA TYR A 279 5.51 6.86 14.45
C TYR A 279 5.04 8.21 14.99
N PRO A 280 5.83 9.28 14.86
CA PRO A 280 5.30 10.62 15.03
C PRO A 280 4.23 10.86 13.96
N ILE A 281 3.17 11.55 14.33
CA ILE A 281 2.14 11.98 13.37
C ILE A 281 1.94 13.48 13.45
N THR A 282 1.53 14.10 12.35
CA THR A 282 1.16 15.51 12.29
C THR A 282 -0.33 15.62 12.12
N LEU A 283 -1.01 16.19 13.12
CA LEU A 283 -2.46 16.39 13.12
C LEU A 283 -2.83 17.62 12.30
N ARG A 284 -3.67 17.45 11.26
CA ARG A 284 -4.08 18.52 10.35
C ARG A 284 -5.45 19.09 10.72
N TYR A 285 -6.45 18.22 10.81
CA TYR A 285 -7.84 18.61 11.07
C TYR A 285 -8.54 17.64 12.02
N LEU A 286 -9.50 18.16 12.77
CA LEU A 286 -10.58 17.37 13.36
C LEU A 286 -11.79 17.51 12.44
N HIS A 287 -12.42 16.40 12.10
CA HIS A 287 -13.62 16.39 11.28
C HIS A 287 -14.82 15.84 12.04
N ALA A 288 -16.01 16.30 11.66
CA ALA A 288 -17.28 15.80 12.15
C ALA A 288 -18.25 15.60 10.99
N LEU A 289 -18.69 14.36 10.78
CA LEU A 289 -19.68 14.01 9.77
C LEU A 289 -21.07 14.02 10.39
N ARG A 290 -21.90 14.96 9.94
CA ARG A 290 -23.30 15.09 10.29
C ARG A 290 -24.15 14.56 9.14
N HIS A 291 -25.08 13.67 9.45
CA HIS A 291 -26.00 13.13 8.46
C HIS A 291 -27.36 12.88 9.11
N HIS A 292 -28.38 13.57 8.61
CA HIS A 292 -29.79 13.38 9.00
C HIS A 292 -30.57 12.89 7.78
N PRO A 293 -31.51 11.94 7.95
CA PRO A 293 -32.33 11.43 6.85
C PRO A 293 -33.01 12.56 6.06
N GLY A 294 -32.91 12.52 4.73
CA GLY A 294 -33.50 13.52 3.84
C GLY A 294 -32.70 14.83 3.73
N SER A 295 -31.51 14.91 4.32
CA SER A 295 -30.62 16.07 4.23
C SER A 295 -29.23 15.65 3.72
N PRO A 296 -28.53 16.49 2.93
CA PRO A 296 -27.17 16.19 2.53
C PRO A 296 -26.27 15.93 3.73
N ALA A 297 -25.37 14.96 3.61
CA ALA A 297 -24.30 14.79 4.60
C ALA A 297 -23.43 16.05 4.61
N VAL A 298 -23.01 16.50 5.79
CA VAL A 298 -22.16 17.68 5.96
C VAL A 298 -20.95 17.31 6.79
N VAL A 299 -19.76 17.67 6.31
CA VAL A 299 -18.52 17.55 7.08
C VAL A 299 -18.09 18.91 7.58
N HIS A 300 -18.04 19.05 8.90
CA HIS A 300 -17.48 20.22 9.58
C HIS A 300 -16.03 19.95 9.95
N SER A 301 -15.16 20.95 9.80
CA SER A 301 -13.72 20.75 10.00
C SER A 301 -13.07 21.86 10.80
N TRP A 302 -12.19 21.48 11.74
CA TRP A 302 -11.43 22.40 12.55
C TRP A 302 -9.94 22.15 12.35
N SER A 303 -9.20 23.18 11.94
CA SER A 303 -7.75 23.08 11.83
C SER A 303 -7.11 22.83 13.20
N LEU A 304 -6.13 21.92 13.22
CA LEU A 304 -5.32 21.56 14.37
C LEU A 304 -3.91 22.14 14.30
N GLY A 305 -3.66 23.05 13.35
CA GLY A 305 -2.41 23.80 13.23
C GLY A 305 -1.19 22.94 12.90
N GLU A 306 -1.37 21.79 12.25
CA GLU A 306 -0.27 20.89 11.86
C GLU A 306 0.60 20.47 13.05
N THR A 307 -0.05 20.13 14.16
CA THR A 307 0.67 19.79 15.40
C THR A 307 1.31 18.41 15.30
N ARG A 308 2.65 18.35 15.37
CA ARG A 308 3.41 17.09 15.41
C ARG A 308 3.39 16.46 16.80
N ILE A 309 2.94 15.21 16.88
CA ILE A 309 2.82 14.41 18.10
C ILE A 309 3.73 13.18 18.02
N ALA A 310 4.67 13.06 18.95
CA ALA A 310 5.56 11.91 19.05
C ALA A 310 4.79 10.61 19.38
N PRO A 311 5.37 9.42 19.12
CA PRO A 311 4.80 8.15 19.57
C PRO A 311 4.49 8.17 21.07
N GLY A 312 3.27 7.76 21.45
CA GLY A 312 2.80 7.76 22.83
C GLY A 312 2.47 9.15 23.41
N GLY A 313 2.68 10.23 22.65
CA GLY A 313 2.36 11.60 23.04
C GLY A 313 0.86 11.80 23.22
N VAL A 314 0.49 12.71 24.12
CA VAL A 314 -0.91 12.97 24.50
C VAL A 314 -1.29 14.39 24.12
N VAL A 315 -2.45 14.55 23.49
CA VAL A 315 -3.07 15.82 23.12
C VAL A 315 -4.25 16.07 24.03
N ASN A 316 -4.20 17.21 24.74
CA ASN A 316 -5.33 17.73 25.48
C ASN A 316 -6.11 18.70 24.59
N TRP A 317 -7.33 18.32 24.22
CA TRP A 317 -8.15 19.11 23.32
C TRP A 317 -8.83 20.25 24.06
N ASN A 318 -8.81 21.44 23.46
CA ASN A 318 -9.77 22.48 23.86
C ASN A 318 -11.12 22.18 23.21
N ALA A 319 -11.90 21.31 23.85
CA ALA A 319 -13.23 20.91 23.38
C ALA A 319 -14.20 22.10 23.22
N ALA A 320 -13.97 23.23 23.90
CA ALA A 320 -14.81 24.41 23.78
C ALA A 320 -14.81 25.02 22.36
N ARG A 321 -13.80 24.70 21.53
CA ARG A 321 -13.75 25.13 20.12
C ARG A 321 -14.66 24.33 19.20
N VAL A 322 -15.09 23.13 19.62
CA VAL A 322 -16.04 22.31 18.88
C VAL A 322 -17.43 22.54 19.47
N PRO A 323 -18.39 23.11 18.71
CA PRO A 323 -19.73 23.40 19.22
C PRO A 323 -20.40 22.17 19.86
N ALA A 324 -20.96 22.34 21.07
CA ALA A 324 -21.53 21.23 21.83
C ALA A 324 -22.79 20.62 21.19
N TRP A 325 -23.53 21.38 20.36
CA TRP A 325 -24.71 20.88 19.67
C TRP A 325 -24.41 19.73 18.70
N LEU A 326 -23.16 19.62 18.23
CA LEU A 326 -22.74 18.53 17.33
C LEU A 326 -22.71 17.16 18.01
N ASP A 327 -22.56 17.09 19.33
CA ASP A 327 -22.40 15.82 20.04
C ASP A 327 -23.61 14.89 19.89
N GLY A 328 -24.81 15.46 19.67
CA GLY A 328 -26.05 14.71 19.44
C GLY A 328 -26.42 14.50 17.97
N GLU A 329 -25.72 15.14 17.02
CA GLU A 329 -26.07 15.11 15.60
C GLU A 329 -25.03 14.42 14.71
N VAL A 330 -23.81 14.26 15.21
CA VAL A 330 -22.68 13.73 14.45
C VAL A 330 -22.68 12.21 14.46
N GLN A 331 -22.59 11.62 13.28
CA GLN A 331 -22.43 10.17 13.11
C GLN A 331 -20.98 9.74 13.38
N ARG A 332 -20.00 10.61 13.11
CA ARG A 332 -18.57 10.33 13.30
C ARG A 332 -17.70 11.56 13.49
N PHE A 333 -16.84 11.51 14.51
CA PHE A 333 -15.69 12.39 14.63
C PHE A 333 -14.41 11.61 14.30
N TRP A 334 -13.48 12.24 13.58
CA TRP A 334 -12.17 11.63 13.34
C TRP A 334 -11.07 12.68 13.16
N LEU A 335 -9.84 12.25 13.41
CA LEU A 335 -8.64 13.03 13.18
C LEU A 335 -8.10 12.76 11.77
N ASP A 336 -7.78 13.84 11.07
CA ASP A 336 -6.98 13.82 9.86
C ASP A 336 -5.51 14.14 10.19
N TYR A 337 -4.60 13.32 9.67
CA TYR A 337 -3.21 13.35 10.03
C TYR A 337 -2.30 12.83 8.90
N THR A 338 -1.01 13.10 9.04
CA THR A 338 0.05 12.47 8.24
C THR A 338 1.04 11.75 9.15
N VAL A 339 1.63 10.68 8.65
CA VAL A 339 2.66 9.92 9.37
C VAL A 339 4.05 10.45 9.01
N ASP A 340 4.90 10.70 10.00
CA ASP A 340 6.30 11.05 9.80
C ASP A 340 7.11 9.78 9.46
N ARG A 341 7.35 9.59 8.17
CA ARG A 341 8.07 8.43 7.62
C ARG A 341 9.60 8.52 7.77
N ASN A 342 10.13 9.64 8.27
CA ASN A 342 11.57 9.85 8.40
C ASN A 342 12.08 9.55 9.82
N CYS A 343 11.40 8.66 10.56
CA CYS A 343 11.79 8.28 11.92
C CYS A 343 12.58 6.98 11.96
N LYS A 344 13.89 7.03 11.70
CA LYS A 344 14.78 5.85 11.76
C LYS A 344 14.70 5.06 13.08
N PRO A 345 14.64 5.70 14.27
CA PRO A 345 14.46 4.95 15.52
C PRO A 345 13.11 4.21 15.59
N CYS A 346 12.05 4.80 15.02
CA CYS A 346 10.74 4.18 14.93
C CYS A 346 10.76 2.96 14.00
N ASP A 347 11.41 3.09 12.83
CA ASP A 347 11.60 1.99 11.90
C ASP A 347 12.31 0.80 12.56
N GLN A 348 13.42 1.07 13.26
CA GLN A 348 14.15 0.05 14.01
C GLN A 348 13.28 -0.63 15.07
N GLN A 349 12.45 0.14 15.78
CA GLN A 349 11.52 -0.39 16.77
C GLN A 349 10.46 -1.30 16.14
N VAL A 350 9.81 -0.86 15.07
CA VAL A 350 8.79 -1.63 14.34
C VAL A 350 9.38 -2.93 13.78
N VAL A 351 10.55 -2.84 13.16
CA VAL A 351 11.25 -3.99 12.60
C VAL A 351 11.66 -4.98 13.66
N SER A 352 12.22 -4.50 14.78
CA SER A 352 12.59 -5.34 15.90
C SER A 352 11.38 -6.10 16.45
N ALA A 353 10.23 -5.42 16.58
CA ALA A 353 8.98 -6.05 17.00
C ALA A 353 8.49 -7.12 15.99
N LEU A 354 8.60 -6.86 14.69
CA LEU A 354 8.19 -7.79 13.63
C LEU A 354 9.10 -9.01 13.50
N THR A 355 10.38 -8.85 13.81
CA THR A 355 11.42 -9.90 13.66
C THR A 355 11.71 -10.63 14.97
N GLY A 356 11.13 -10.20 16.09
CA GLY A 356 11.43 -10.75 17.41
C GLY A 356 12.83 -10.40 17.92
N GLY A 357 13.41 -9.28 17.45
CA GLY A 357 14.74 -8.81 17.85
C GLY A 357 15.91 -9.49 17.12
N VAL A 358 15.66 -10.28 16.08
CA VAL A 358 16.73 -10.83 15.23
C VAL A 358 17.36 -9.71 14.40
N THR A 359 18.67 -9.53 14.52
CA THR A 359 19.44 -8.54 13.73
C THR A 359 19.31 -8.84 12.24
N ARG A 360 18.92 -7.82 11.46
CA ARG A 360 18.94 -7.87 9.99
C ARG A 360 20.37 -7.94 9.46
N ASN A 361 20.55 -8.55 8.29
CA ASN A 361 21.70 -8.21 7.46
C ASN A 361 21.48 -6.77 6.97
N GLY A 362 22.34 -5.83 7.36
CA GLY A 362 22.14 -4.40 7.12
C GLY A 362 22.01 -4.08 5.62
N SER A 363 20.90 -3.48 5.21
CA SER A 363 20.78 -2.87 3.89
C SER A 363 21.32 -1.45 3.91
N THR A 364 22.15 -1.09 2.95
CA THR A 364 22.71 0.27 2.82
C THR A 364 22.16 0.97 1.58
N GLN A 365 22.31 2.28 1.47
CA GLN A 365 21.98 3.02 0.25
C GLN A 365 23.25 3.69 -0.29
N ILE A 366 23.32 3.86 -1.60
CA ILE A 366 24.29 4.75 -2.25
C ILE A 366 23.76 6.16 -2.15
N THR A 367 24.60 7.10 -1.73
CA THR A 367 24.32 8.53 -1.71
C THR A 367 25.17 9.23 -2.76
N PHE A 368 24.54 9.84 -3.75
CA PHE A 368 25.16 10.77 -4.67
C PHE A 368 25.05 12.19 -4.11
N HIS A 369 26.18 12.81 -3.83
CA HIS A 369 26.26 14.19 -3.37
C HIS A 369 26.67 15.09 -4.53
N THR A 370 25.73 15.87 -5.06
CA THR A 370 26.03 16.83 -6.14
C THR A 370 26.82 18.01 -5.58
N LEU A 371 27.95 18.32 -6.20
CA LEU A 371 28.68 19.55 -5.95
C LEU A 371 28.04 20.66 -6.79
N THR A 372 28.55 20.89 -8.00
CA THR A 372 28.04 21.87 -8.99
C THR A 372 27.77 21.28 -10.39
N PRO A 373 27.45 19.98 -10.57
CA PRO A 373 27.45 19.37 -11.90
C PRO A 373 26.43 19.97 -12.88
N LEU A 374 25.27 20.43 -12.41
CA LEU A 374 24.27 21.05 -13.28
C LEU A 374 24.73 22.43 -13.75
N ALA A 375 25.29 23.22 -12.83
CA ALA A 375 25.92 24.49 -13.17
C ALA A 375 27.11 24.28 -14.11
N ASP A 376 27.95 23.27 -13.89
CA ASP A 376 29.15 22.96 -14.68
C ASP A 376 28.83 22.62 -16.14
N LEU A 377 27.75 21.85 -16.38
CA LEU A 377 27.29 21.48 -17.71
C LEU A 377 26.29 22.44 -18.35
N ALA A 378 25.79 23.43 -17.61
CA ALA A 378 24.56 24.14 -17.97
C ALA A 378 23.39 23.17 -18.28
N ALA A 379 23.32 22.06 -17.54
CA ALA A 379 22.32 21.03 -17.73
C ALA A 379 20.96 21.44 -17.13
N HIS A 380 19.87 20.92 -17.71
CA HIS A 380 18.54 20.94 -17.12
C HIS A 380 18.39 19.84 -16.07
N GLU A 381 18.86 18.64 -16.40
CA GLU A 381 18.83 17.48 -15.50
C GLU A 381 20.05 16.59 -15.71
N LEU A 382 20.42 15.86 -14.66
CA LEU A 382 21.41 14.80 -14.69
C LEU A 382 20.77 13.52 -14.18
N SER A 383 20.99 12.39 -14.83
CA SER A 383 20.57 11.08 -14.32
C SER A 383 21.79 10.20 -14.06
N VAL A 384 21.68 9.39 -13.01
CA VAL A 384 22.67 8.39 -12.64
C VAL A 384 22.04 7.03 -12.80
N GLU A 385 22.61 6.22 -13.68
CA GLU A 385 22.34 4.80 -13.71
C GLU A 385 23.38 4.07 -12.86
N VAL A 386 22.92 3.18 -12.03
CA VAL A 386 23.75 2.38 -11.12
C VAL A 386 23.51 0.92 -11.43
N ARG A 387 24.58 0.16 -11.64
CA ARG A 387 24.55 -1.30 -11.77
C ARG A 387 25.22 -1.94 -10.57
N SER A 388 24.57 -2.90 -9.95
CA SER A 388 25.17 -3.68 -8.85
C SER A 388 24.54 -5.06 -8.76
N ARG A 389 25.36 -6.07 -8.46
CA ARG A 389 24.87 -7.39 -8.02
C ARG A 389 24.18 -7.32 -6.66
N PHE A 390 24.52 -6.35 -5.82
CA PHE A 390 23.95 -6.21 -4.48
C PHE A 390 22.58 -5.51 -4.47
N PHE A 391 22.09 -5.05 -5.63
CA PHE A 391 20.67 -4.70 -5.79
C PHE A 391 19.76 -5.92 -5.88
N ASP A 392 20.33 -7.08 -6.22
CA ASP A 392 19.67 -8.36 -6.11
C ASP A 392 19.88 -8.90 -4.67
N PRO A 393 18.81 -9.20 -3.92
CA PRO A 393 18.88 -9.85 -2.61
C PRO A 393 19.47 -11.26 -2.64
N GLU A 394 19.83 -11.85 -3.77
CA GLU A 394 20.56 -13.12 -3.78
C GLU A 394 21.96 -12.96 -4.39
N ALA A 395 22.32 -11.74 -4.79
CA ALA A 395 23.54 -11.42 -5.54
C ALA A 395 23.76 -12.34 -6.77
N ARG A 396 22.67 -12.85 -7.36
CA ARG A 396 22.72 -13.77 -8.52
C ARG A 396 22.86 -13.01 -9.82
N ALA A 397 22.23 -11.84 -9.93
CA ALA A 397 22.25 -11.02 -11.12
C ALA A 397 22.59 -9.56 -10.82
N GLU A 398 23.33 -8.93 -11.74
CA GLU A 398 23.44 -7.47 -11.74
C GLU A 398 22.10 -6.86 -12.12
N ARG A 399 21.64 -5.89 -11.33
CA ARG A 399 20.47 -5.06 -11.65
C ARG A 399 20.90 -3.63 -11.89
N VAL A 400 20.12 -2.90 -12.69
CA VAL A 400 20.31 -1.47 -12.93
C VAL A 400 19.19 -0.68 -12.25
N ARG A 401 19.52 0.37 -11.52
CA ARG A 401 18.58 1.36 -10.97
C ARG A 401 19.00 2.75 -11.41
N THR A 402 18.04 3.65 -11.53
CA THR A 402 18.29 5.03 -11.97
C THR A 402 17.78 6.02 -10.94
N THR A 403 18.50 7.13 -10.76
CA THR A 403 18.01 8.30 -10.02
C THR A 403 18.29 9.58 -10.80
N ILE A 404 17.51 10.62 -10.54
CA ILE A 404 17.63 11.92 -11.21
C ILE A 404 18.16 12.93 -10.20
N LEU A 405 19.27 13.58 -10.52
CA LEU A 405 19.88 14.65 -9.73
C LEU A 405 19.33 15.99 -10.23
N THR A 406 18.40 16.56 -9.47
CA THR A 406 17.61 17.73 -9.89
C THR A 406 18.15 19.07 -9.43
N ARG A 407 19.18 19.09 -8.57
CA ARG A 407 19.77 20.31 -8.02
C ARG A 407 21.20 20.08 -7.53
N ASP A 408 22.01 21.14 -7.59
CA ASP A 408 23.36 21.19 -7.05
C ASP A 408 23.34 21.29 -5.51
N GLY A 409 24.43 20.89 -4.84
CA GLY A 409 24.57 20.92 -3.38
C GLY A 409 23.67 19.95 -2.59
N ALA A 410 22.95 19.04 -3.25
CA ALA A 410 22.02 18.12 -2.61
C ALA A 410 22.54 16.67 -2.53
N GLU A 411 21.83 15.84 -1.78
CA GLU A 411 22.05 14.41 -1.70
C GLU A 411 20.87 13.66 -2.31
N PHE A 412 21.19 12.63 -3.10
CA PHE A 412 20.22 11.76 -3.76
C PHE A 412 20.60 10.32 -3.46
N THR A 413 19.63 9.47 -3.11
CA THR A 413 19.92 8.08 -2.74
C THR A 413 19.45 7.09 -3.78
N VAL A 414 20.19 5.97 -3.90
CA VAL A 414 19.85 4.80 -4.72
C VAL A 414 20.08 3.55 -3.88
N GLY A 415 19.08 2.68 -3.80
CA GLY A 415 19.19 1.47 -3.01
C GLY A 415 17.85 0.78 -2.84
N PRO A 416 17.76 -0.20 -1.92
CA PRO A 416 18.83 -0.68 -1.04
C PRO A 416 19.90 -1.55 -1.74
N LEU A 417 21.12 -1.59 -1.19
CA LEU A 417 22.15 -2.60 -1.45
C LEU A 417 22.17 -3.59 -0.28
N PHE A 418 22.30 -4.87 -0.61
CA PHE A 418 22.39 -5.96 0.35
C PHE A 418 23.82 -6.47 0.39
N ILE A 419 24.61 -5.90 1.29
CA ILE A 419 26.03 -6.18 1.41
C ILE A 419 26.22 -6.97 2.71
N GLU A 420 26.82 -8.15 2.63
CA GLU A 420 27.23 -8.86 3.84
C GLU A 420 28.41 -8.14 4.49
N GLU A 421 28.58 -8.24 5.80
CA GLU A 421 29.67 -7.57 6.52
C GLU A 421 31.07 -7.95 5.97
N ARG A 422 31.19 -9.19 5.45
CA ARG A 422 32.38 -9.67 4.73
C ARG A 422 32.57 -8.99 3.37
N ASP A 423 31.50 -8.75 2.62
CA ASP A 423 31.58 -8.07 1.32
C ASP A 423 31.91 -6.58 1.51
N ALA A 424 31.35 -5.94 2.54
CA ALA A 424 31.62 -4.54 2.86
C ALA A 424 33.09 -4.33 3.25
N SER A 425 33.68 -5.27 3.97
CA SER A 425 35.10 -5.23 4.36
C SER A 425 36.07 -5.64 3.25
N ALA A 426 35.59 -6.36 2.23
CA ALA A 426 36.36 -6.73 1.04
C ALA A 426 36.26 -5.70 -0.11
N ALA A 427 35.36 -4.72 0.00
CA ALA A 427 35.11 -3.72 -1.03
C ALA A 427 36.40 -2.96 -1.38
N SER A 428 36.76 -2.99 -2.65
CA SER A 428 37.96 -2.35 -3.19
C SER A 428 37.75 -2.02 -4.68
N ASP A 429 38.67 -1.30 -5.30
CA ASP A 429 38.54 -0.97 -6.73
C ASP A 429 38.54 -2.22 -7.63
N SER A 430 39.09 -3.35 -7.16
CA SER A 430 39.06 -4.64 -7.86
C SER A 430 37.80 -5.47 -7.56
N GLN A 431 37.06 -5.12 -6.51
CA GLN A 431 35.76 -5.70 -6.14
C GLN A 431 34.80 -4.58 -5.70
N PRO A 432 34.32 -3.75 -6.66
CA PRO A 432 33.47 -2.62 -6.32
C PRO A 432 32.10 -3.09 -5.84
N LEU A 433 31.49 -2.29 -4.96
CA LEU A 433 30.12 -2.51 -4.51
C LEU A 433 29.11 -2.23 -5.63
N PHE A 434 29.41 -1.28 -6.49
CA PHE A 434 28.57 -0.95 -7.62
C PHE A 434 29.36 -0.23 -8.70
N TYR A 435 28.70 -0.11 -9.83
CA TYR A 435 29.15 0.61 -10.99
C TYR A 435 28.13 1.70 -11.29
N TYR A 436 28.55 2.87 -11.76
CA TYR A 436 27.62 3.92 -12.15
C TYR A 436 28.04 4.62 -13.45
N ARG A 437 27.07 5.24 -14.11
CA ARG A 437 27.30 6.13 -15.25
C ARG A 437 26.32 7.29 -15.21
N LEU A 438 26.73 8.41 -15.77
CA LEU A 438 25.97 9.65 -15.81
C LEU A 438 25.41 9.86 -17.22
N SER A 439 24.24 10.49 -17.29
CA SER A 439 23.78 11.16 -18.50
C SER A 439 23.16 12.50 -18.16
N ALA A 440 23.27 13.46 -19.07
CA ALA A 440 22.81 14.82 -18.86
C ALA A 440 21.91 15.24 -20.02
N VAL A 441 20.88 16.02 -19.71
CA VAL A 441 20.10 16.76 -20.72
C VAL A 441 20.43 18.24 -20.55
N LEU A 442 20.99 18.83 -21.59
CA LEU A 442 21.34 20.24 -21.65
C LEU A 442 20.09 21.11 -21.79
N LYS A 443 20.20 22.40 -21.47
CA LYS A 443 19.08 23.35 -21.57
C LYS A 443 18.53 23.55 -22.98
N ASP A 444 19.32 23.25 -24.00
CA ASP A 444 18.92 23.27 -25.41
C ASP A 444 18.24 21.96 -25.86
N GLY A 445 18.09 20.99 -24.96
CA GLY A 445 17.52 19.67 -25.23
C GLY A 445 18.52 18.64 -25.74
N GLN A 446 19.80 18.99 -25.94
CA GLN A 446 20.82 18.02 -26.32
C GLN A 446 21.08 17.04 -25.17
N SER A 447 21.10 15.75 -25.48
CA SER A 447 21.39 14.69 -24.50
C SER A 447 22.85 14.23 -24.61
N LEU A 448 23.59 14.33 -23.51
CA LEU A 448 24.91 13.73 -23.35
C LEU A 448 24.74 12.41 -22.60
N LYS A 449 25.07 11.29 -23.23
CA LYS A 449 25.10 10.00 -22.55
C LYS A 449 26.55 9.65 -22.21
N GLY A 450 26.77 9.15 -21.01
CA GLY A 450 28.07 8.66 -20.60
C GLY A 450 28.62 7.62 -21.59
N ALA A 451 29.95 7.57 -21.68
CA ALA A 451 30.67 6.54 -22.39
C ALA A 451 30.15 5.13 -21.99
N GLN A 452 30.36 4.13 -22.85
CA GLN A 452 29.92 2.77 -22.55
C GLN A 452 30.57 2.16 -21.30
N GLU A 453 31.63 2.78 -20.79
CA GLU A 453 32.34 2.33 -19.61
C GLU A 453 31.64 2.77 -18.32
N TRP A 454 31.46 1.81 -17.42
CA TRP A 454 30.90 2.05 -16.11
C TRP A 454 31.99 2.41 -15.11
N ILE A 455 31.75 3.41 -14.27
CA ILE A 455 32.69 3.85 -13.24
C ILE A 455 32.50 2.96 -11.99
N PRO A 456 33.53 2.20 -11.54
CA PRO A 456 33.43 1.40 -10.33
C PRO A 456 33.41 2.29 -9.08
N SER A 457 32.74 1.83 -8.02
CA SER A 457 32.84 2.45 -6.71
C SER A 457 32.75 1.42 -5.58
N ALA A 458 33.70 1.51 -4.65
CA ALA A 458 33.69 0.79 -3.38
C ALA A 458 33.05 1.62 -2.24
N GLY A 459 32.82 2.92 -2.45
CA GLY A 459 32.27 3.83 -1.46
C GLY A 459 30.77 4.07 -1.65
N LEU A 460 29.99 3.98 -0.57
CA LEU A 460 28.54 4.24 -0.60
C LEU A 460 28.20 5.73 -0.76
N ARG A 461 29.16 6.65 -0.65
CA ARG A 461 28.95 8.08 -0.88
C ARG A 461 29.81 8.53 -2.04
N VAL A 462 29.18 8.99 -3.12
CA VAL A 462 29.84 9.41 -4.36
C VAL A 462 29.62 10.91 -4.56
N PRO A 463 30.66 11.75 -4.45
CA PRO A 463 30.55 13.14 -4.89
C PRO A 463 30.44 13.19 -6.41
N ILE A 464 29.50 13.97 -6.93
CA ILE A 464 29.34 14.23 -8.36
C ILE A 464 29.74 15.68 -8.62
N GLY A 465 30.94 15.86 -9.18
CA GLY A 465 31.45 17.13 -9.70
C GLY A 465 32.13 16.94 -11.05
N LEU A 466 32.90 17.95 -11.48
CA LEU A 466 33.53 17.98 -12.80
C LEU A 466 34.33 16.70 -13.14
N HIS A 467 35.08 16.16 -12.17
CA HIS A 467 35.86 14.94 -12.39
C HIS A 467 35.00 13.72 -12.76
N GLN A 468 33.89 13.51 -12.06
CA GLN A 468 32.96 12.41 -12.37
C GLN A 468 32.21 12.64 -13.68
N LEU A 469 31.92 13.90 -14.01
CA LEU A 469 31.34 14.26 -15.29
C LEU A 469 32.30 13.94 -16.44
N GLU A 470 33.56 14.31 -16.34
CA GLU A 470 34.57 14.01 -17.37
C GLU A 470 34.84 12.51 -17.47
N ALA A 471 34.95 11.82 -16.33
CA ALA A 471 35.13 10.37 -16.29
C ALA A 471 33.96 9.63 -16.93
N SER A 472 32.73 10.13 -16.78
CA SER A 472 31.55 9.47 -17.32
C SER A 472 31.19 9.92 -18.75
N LEU A 473 31.16 11.22 -19.01
CA LEU A 473 30.68 11.82 -20.26
C LEU A 473 31.80 12.07 -21.28
N GLY A 474 33.06 11.88 -20.88
CA GLY A 474 34.23 12.22 -21.67
C GLY A 474 34.58 13.71 -21.61
N SER A 475 35.41 14.17 -22.53
CA SER A 475 35.81 15.58 -22.61
C SER A 475 34.59 16.49 -22.79
N LEU A 476 34.34 17.34 -21.80
CA LEU A 476 33.27 18.30 -21.85
C LEU A 476 33.64 19.46 -22.78
N PRO A 477 32.68 20.08 -23.48
CA PRO A 477 32.95 21.26 -24.30
C PRO A 477 33.65 22.34 -23.45
N ALA A 478 34.78 22.85 -23.94
CA ALA A 478 35.44 23.99 -23.31
C ALA A 478 34.45 25.17 -23.29
N ARG A 479 34.34 25.80 -22.12
CA ARG A 479 33.46 26.96 -21.89
C ARG A 479 33.93 28.20 -22.63
#